data_AF-A0A8I3WG63-F1
#
_entry.id   AF-A0A8I3WG63-F1
#
_cell.length_a   1.000
_cell.length_b   1.000
_cell.length_c   1.000
_cell.angle_alpha   90.00
_cell.angle_beta   90.00
_cell.angle_gamma   90.00
#
_symmetry.space_group_name_H-M   'P 1'
#
loop_
_entity.id
_entity.type
_entity.pdbx_description
1 polymer ?
#
loop_
_entity_poly.entity_id
_entity_poly.type
_entity_poly.pdbx_seq_one_letter_code
_entity_poly.pdbx_strand_id
1 'polypeptide(L)' 'MPAATVDHSQRICEVWACNLDEEMKKIRQVIRKYNYVAMDTQFPGFKFGLNILVSKRV' A
#
# COMPACT_ATOMS: atom_id res chain seq x y z
N MET A 1 4.59 -32.69 16.59
CA MET A 1 3.90 -31.37 16.47
C MET A 1 4.12 -30.89 15.05
N PRO A 2 3.10 -30.85 14.17
CA PRO A 2 3.30 -30.37 12.81
C PRO A 2 3.35 -28.84 12.82
N ALA A 3 4.40 -28.29 12.22
CA ALA A 3 4.60 -26.86 12.06
C ALA A 3 3.41 -26.27 11.29
N ALA A 4 2.81 -25.22 11.83
CA ALA A 4 1.85 -24.41 11.10
C ALA A 4 2.57 -23.78 9.91
N THR A 5 2.43 -24.37 8.72
CA THR A 5 2.70 -23.72 7.45
C THR A 5 1.67 -22.60 7.31
N VAL A 6 1.96 -21.45 7.92
CA VAL A 6 1.22 -20.23 7.63
C VAL A 6 1.62 -19.88 6.21
N ASP A 7 0.79 -20.30 5.25
CA ASP A 7 0.80 -19.76 3.89
C ASP A 7 0.54 -18.27 4.04
N HIS A 8 1.63 -17.50 4.11
CA HIS A 8 1.58 -16.05 4.17
C HIS A 8 1.16 -15.57 2.79
N SER A 9 -0.13 -15.72 2.48
CA SER A 9 -0.81 -15.03 1.39
C SER A 9 -0.32 -13.58 1.45
N GLN A 10 0.49 -13.19 0.47
CA GLN A 10 1.29 -11.98 0.52
C GLN A 10 0.34 -10.79 0.76
N ARG A 11 0.37 -10.23 1.98
CA ARG A 11 -0.61 -9.21 2.41
C ARG A 11 -0.41 -7.88 1.68
N ILE A 12 0.75 -7.72 1.04
CA ILE A 12 1.19 -6.56 0.28
C ILE A 12 1.78 -7.10 -1.04
N CYS A 13 1.15 -6.78 -2.18
CA CYS A 13 1.66 -7.13 -3.50
C CYS A 13 2.48 -5.97 -4.07
N GLU A 14 3.71 -6.24 -4.49
CA GLU A 14 4.51 -5.27 -5.24
C GLU A 14 4.10 -5.26 -6.71
N VAL A 15 3.71 -4.08 -7.20
CA VAL A 15 3.23 -3.91 -8.58
C VAL A 15 4.25 -3.07 -9.35
N TRP A 16 4.76 -3.64 -10.42
CA TRP A 16 5.73 -3.09 -11.37
C TRP A 16 5.12 -3.10 -12.79
N ALA A 17 5.78 -2.48 -13.77
CA ALA A 17 5.25 -2.35 -15.12
C ALA A 17 4.91 -3.70 -15.80
N CYS A 18 5.63 -4.77 -15.46
CA CYS A 18 5.42 -6.11 -16.02
C CYS A 18 4.22 -6.88 -15.45
N ASN A 19 3.78 -6.58 -14.22
CA ASN A 19 2.69 -7.30 -13.54
C ASN A 19 1.46 -6.43 -13.27
N LEU A 20 1.49 -5.15 -13.69
CA LEU A 20 0.41 -4.18 -13.54
C LEU A 20 -0.94 -4.69 -14.06
N ASP A 21 -0.94 -5.27 -15.26
CA ASP A 21 -2.18 -5.75 -15.90
C ASP A 21 -2.81 -6.93 -15.16
N GLU A 22 -2.00 -7.81 -14.59
CA GLU A 22 -2.46 -8.98 -13.84
C GLU A 22 -3.04 -8.58 -12.49
N GLU A 23 -2.34 -7.72 -11.75
CA GLU A 23 -2.80 -7.23 -10.44
C GLU A 23 -4.05 -6.35 -10.59
N MET A 24 -4.14 -5.52 -11.63
CA MET A 24 -5.33 -4.72 -11.91
C MET A 24 -6.56 -5.59 -12.25
N LYS A 25 -6.38 -6.75 -12.90
CA LYS A 25 -7.47 -7.74 -13.09
C LYS A 25 -7.97 -8.28 -11.75
N LYS A 26 -7.07 -8.60 -10.82
CA LYS A 26 -7.43 -9.08 -9.48
C LYS A 26 -8.18 -8.01 -8.68
N ILE A 27 -7.67 -6.78 -8.66
CA ILE A 27 -8.30 -5.65 -7.97
C ILE A 27 -9.74 -5.42 -8.50
N ARG A 28 -9.96 -5.48 -9.82
CA ARG A 28 -11.30 -5.35 -10.42
C ARG A 28 -12.30 -6.40 -9.92
N GLN A 29 -11.85 -7.62 -9.65
CA GLN A 29 -12.69 -8.67 -9.09
C GLN A 29 -12.99 -8.43 -7.61
N VAL A 30 -12.02 -7.93 -6.85
CA VAL A 30 -12.13 -7.67 -5.40
C VAL A 30 -13.02 -6.45 -5.11
N ILE A 31 -12.94 -5.38 -5.90
CA ILE A 31 -13.76 -4.16 -5.74
C ILE A 31 -15.26 -4.47 -5.79
N ARG A 32 -15.67 -5.46 -6.61
CA ARG A 32 -17.08 -5.88 -6.68
C ARG A 32 -17.62 -6.41 -5.35
N LYS A 33 -16.75 -6.95 -4.49
CA LYS A 33 -17.12 -7.55 -3.20
C LYS A 33 -16.81 -6.62 -2.02
N TYR A 34 -15.75 -5.82 -2.12
CA TYR A 34 -15.32 -4.89 -1.07
C TYR A 34 -15.22 -3.48 -1.66
N ASN A 35 -16.15 -2.62 -1.28
CA ASN A 35 -16.30 -1.28 -1.87
C ASN A 35 -15.54 -0.17 -1.11
N TYR A 36 -14.70 -0.54 -0.14
CA TYR A 36 -13.90 0.41 0.63
C TYR A 36 -12.44 0.32 0.17
N VAL A 37 -11.90 1.45 -0.30
CA VAL A 37 -10.53 1.57 -0.79
C VAL A 37 -9.80 2.61 0.05
N ALA A 38 -8.75 2.20 0.75
CA ALA A 38 -7.80 3.11 1.40
C ALA A 38 -6.65 3.39 0.43
N MET A 39 -6.23 4.64 0.29
CA MET A 39 -5.13 5.05 -0.57
C MET A 39 -4.12 5.86 0.25
N ASP A 40 -2.84 5.51 0.10
CA ASP A 40 -1.71 6.27 0.61
C ASP A 40 -0.70 6.43 -0.54
N THR A 41 -0.11 7.62 -0.66
CA THR A 41 0.81 7.93 -1.76
C THR A 41 2.04 8.62 -1.19
N GLN A 42 3.21 8.03 -1.40
CA GLN A 42 4.48 8.64 -1.05
C GLN A 42 5.00 9.40 -2.28
N PHE A 43 5.14 10.71 -2.12
CA PHE A 43 5.82 11.53 -3.10
C PHE A 43 7.16 11.99 -2.53
N PRO A 44 8.21 12.16 -3.37
CA PRO A 44 9.41 12.87 -2.95
C PRO A 44 8.98 14.31 -2.63
N GLY A 45 8.84 14.63 -1.35
CA GLY A 45 8.28 15.90 -0.89
C GLY A 45 8.96 17.12 -1.55
N PHE A 46 8.24 18.23 -1.64
CA PHE A 46 8.83 19.48 -2.10
C PHE A 46 9.96 19.89 -1.15
N LYS A 47 11.18 20.01 -1.69
CA LYS A 47 12.32 20.63 -1.01
C LYS A 47 12.14 22.15 -1.00
N PHE A 48 11.13 22.65 -0.31
CA PHE A 48 11.18 24.05 0.16
C PHE A 48 11.82 24.02 1.53
N GLY A 49 13.02 24.59 1.63
CA GLY A 49 13.73 24.76 2.90
C GLY A 49 12.97 25.73 3.79
N LEU A 50 11.91 25.26 4.45
CA LEU A 50 11.29 25.93 5.56
C LEU A 50 11.62 25.10 6.81
N ASN A 51 12.38 25.70 7.73
CA ASN A 51 12.53 25.20 9.08
C ASN A 51 11.15 25.19 9.75
N ILE A 52 10.41 24.09 9.62
CA ILE A 52 9.20 23.86 10.39
C ILE A 52 9.66 23.41 11.77
N LEU A 53 9.81 24.40 12.65
CA LEU A 53 9.96 24.20 14.08
C LEU A 53 8.65 23.57 14.57
N VAL A 54 8.59 22.24 14.64
CA VAL A 54 7.46 21.56 15.28
C VAL A 54 7.55 21.86 16.77
N SER A 55 6.88 22.94 17.18
CA SER A 55 6.66 23.29 18.57
C SER A 55 5.84 22.18 19.22
N LYS A 56 6.53 21.28 19.94
CA LYS A 56 5.93 20.50 21.01
C LYS A 56 5.29 21.47 21.99
N ARG A 57 3.95 21.46 22.06
CA ARG A 57 3.10 21.61 23.26
C ARG A 57 1.69 21.98 22.80
N VAL A 58 0.75 21.08 23.00
CA VAL A 58 -0.17 21.10 24.16
C VAL A 58 -0.41 19.65 24.58
#